data_AF-A0A7G2LZ52-F1
#
_entry.id   AF-A0A7G2LZ52-F1
#
_cell.length_a   1.000
_cell.length_b   1.000
_cell.length_c   1.000
_cell.angle_alpha   90.00
_cell.angle_beta   90.00
_cell.angle_gamma   90.00
#
_symmetry.space_group_name_H-M   'P 1'
#
loop_
_entity.id
_entity.type
_entity.pdbx_description
1 polymer ?
#
loop_
_entity_poly.entity_id
_entity_poly.type
_entity_poly.pdbx_seq_one_letter_code
_entity_poly.pdbx_strand_id
1 'polypeptide(L)' 'LGRIMNVTGDAVDEKGPVNSDATRAIHGEAPEFAEQSTETQILVTGIKVIDL' A
#
# COMPACT_ATOMS: atom_id res chain seq x y z
N LEU A 1 -10.03 0.63 6.59
CA LEU A 1 -9.39 1.27 5.41
C LEU A 1 -10.34 2.34 4.85
N GLY A 2 -9.81 3.46 4.33
CA GLY A 2 -10.60 4.66 3.98
C GLY A 2 -10.39 5.85 4.93
N ARG A 3 -9.18 5.98 5.49
CA ARG A 3 -8.76 7.09 6.37
C ARG A 3 -7.76 7.97 5.63
N ILE A 4 -7.72 9.26 5.97
CA ILE A 4 -6.71 10.19 5.45
C ILE A 4 -5.67 10.43 6.55
N MET A 5 -4.41 10.17 6.21
CA MET A 5 -3.27 10.36 7.11
C MET A 5 -2.25 11.29 6.45
N ASN A 6 -1.52 12.05 7.27
CA ASN A 6 -0.35 12.80 6.82
C ASN A 6 0.90 11.89 6.73
N VAL A 7 2.06 12.47 6.41
CA VAL A 7 3.32 11.73 6.27
C VAL A 7 3.83 11.11 7.58
N THR A 8 3.46 11.67 8.73
CA THR A 8 3.82 11.15 10.06
C THR A 8 2.87 10.06 10.55
N GLY A 9 1.77 9.81 9.83
CA GLY A 9 0.76 8.81 10.16
C GLY A 9 -0.42 9.34 11.00
N ASP A 10 -0.49 10.65 11.27
CA ASP A 10 -1.59 11.25 12.03
C ASP A 10 -2.85 11.34 11.17
N ALA A 11 -4.01 11.03 11.78
CA ALA A 11 -5.31 11.20 11.14
C ALA A 11 -5.62 12.69 10.92
N VAL A 12 -6.00 13.06 9.69
CA VAL A 12 -6.38 14.43 9.31
C VAL A 12 -7.80 14.51 8.74
N ASP A 13 -8.61 13.47 8.97
CA ASP A 13 -9.98 13.34 8.47
C ASP A 13 -11.08 13.54 9.53
N GLU A 14 -10.73 14.04 10.71
CA GLU A 14 -11.64 14.31 11.85
C GLU A 14 -12.41 13.08 12.38
N LYS A 15 -12.07 11.85 11.96
CA LYS A 15 -12.75 10.61 12.37
C LYS A 15 -12.11 9.93 13.59
N GLY A 16 -11.41 10.71 14.43
CA GLY A 16 -10.67 10.19 15.58
C GLY A 16 -9.37 9.44 15.19
N PRO A 17 -8.78 8.64 16.08
CA PRO A 17 -7.52 7.94 15.80
C PRO A 17 -7.67 6.83 14.75
N VAL A 18 -6.58 6.45 14.08
CA VAL A 18 -6.53 5.27 13.21
C VAL A 18 -6.24 4.04 14.05
N ASN A 19 -7.23 3.13 14.16
CA ASN A 19 -7.02 1.85 14.83
C ASN A 19 -6.21 0.92 13.93
N SER A 20 -5.11 0.37 14.46
CA SER A 20 -4.25 -0.57 13.76
C SER A 20 -3.69 -1.60 14.74
N ASP A 21 -3.50 -2.84 14.28
CA ASP A 21 -2.93 -3.92 15.07
C ASP A 21 -1.38 -3.91 15.05
N ALA A 22 -0.80 -3.18 14.10
CA ALA A 22 0.66 -3.09 13.92
C ALA A 22 1.08 -1.76 13.29
N THR A 23 2.31 -1.34 13.61
CA THR A 23 2.98 -0.18 13.02
C THR A 23 4.29 -0.61 12.36
N ARG A 24 4.64 -0.01 11.23
CA ARG A 24 5.89 -0.31 10.50
C ARG A 24 6.61 0.99 10.12
N ALA A 25 7.94 0.97 10.10
CA ALA A 25 8.74 2.08 9.61
C ALA A 25 8.50 2.35 8.12
N ILE A 26 8.57 3.63 7.72
CA ILE A 26 8.46 4.04 6.31
C ILE A 26 9.72 3.73 5.50
N HIS A 27 10.84 3.54 6.18
CA HIS A 27 12.07 3.02 5.60
C HIS A 27 12.13 1.51 5.82
N GLY A 28 12.52 0.78 4.77
CA GLY A 28 12.75 -0.65 4.81
C GLY A 28 13.62 -1.07 3.64
N GLU A 29 14.34 -2.16 3.81
CA GLU A 29 15.10 -2.77 2.72
C GLU A 29 14.15 -3.36 1.67
N ALA A 30 14.64 -3.48 0.44
CA ALA A 30 13.91 -4.20 -0.60
C ALA A 30 13.86 -5.70 -0.27
N PRO A 31 12.88 -6.45 -0.77
CA PRO A 31 12.85 -7.90 -0.63
C PRO A 31 14.13 -8.56 -1.15
N GLU A 32 14.59 -9.61 -0.48
CA GLU A 32 15.76 -10.36 -0.93
C GLU A 32 15.51 -10.97 -2.31
N PHE A 33 16.58 -11.19 -3.09
CA PHE A 33 16.47 -11.78 -4.42
C PHE A 33 15.73 -13.13 -4.41
N ALA A 34 15.90 -13.94 -3.35
CA ALA A 34 15.24 -15.23 -3.20
C ALA A 34 13.73 -15.13 -2.90
N GLU A 35 13.25 -13.99 -2.42
CA GLU A 35 11.84 -13.75 -2.08
C GLU A 35 11.04 -13.13 -3.23
N GLN A 36 11.71 -12.69 -4.29
CA GLN A 36 11.05 -12.06 -5.45
C GLN A 36 10.36 -13.13 -6.31
N SER A 37 9.06 -12.95 -6.56
CA SER A 37 8.31 -13.85 -7.44
C SER A 37 8.76 -13.72 -8.89
N THR A 38 8.93 -14.86 -9.58
CA THR A 38 9.20 -14.93 -11.02
C THR A 38 7.94 -15.07 -11.86
N GLU A 39 6.77 -15.09 -11.23
CA GLU A 39 5.49 -15.26 -11.92
C GLU A 39 5.05 -13.96 -12.60
N THR A 40 4.63 -14.07 -13.86
CA THR A 40 3.95 -12.97 -14.54
C THR A 40 2.47 -12.98 -14.17
N GLN A 41 1.98 -11.91 -13.58
CA GLN A 41 0.56 -11.73 -13.22
C GLN A 41 0.04 -10.43 -13.84
N ILE A 42 -1.18 -10.47 -14.41
CA ILE A 42 -1.84 -9.29 -14.99
C ILE A 42 -2.76 -8.67 -13.94
N LEU A 43 -2.56 -7.38 -13.65
CA LEU A 43 -3.52 -6.58 -12.91
C LEU A 43 -4.45 -5.86 -13.90
N VAL A 44 -5.66 -6.40 -14.08
CA VAL A 44 -6.67 -5.80 -14.97
C VAL A 44 -7.12 -4.46 -14.40
N THR A 45 -6.99 -3.40 -15.19
CA THR A 45 -7.30 -2.03 -14.74
C THR A 45 -8.76 -1.65 -14.95
N GLY A 46 -9.46 -2.33 -15.86
CA GLY A 46 -10.82 -1.99 -16.31
C GLY A 46 -10.85 -0.86 -17.36
N ILE A 47 -9.69 -0.37 -17.80
CA ILE A 47 -9.57 0.71 -18.78
C ILE A 47 -9.16 0.10 -20.12
N LYS A 48 -10.11 0.08 -21.06
CA LYS A 48 -9.98 -0.65 -22.33
C LYS A 48 -8.70 -0.35 -23.12
N VAL A 49 -8.26 0.90 -23.19
CA VAL A 49 -7.04 1.29 -23.94
C VAL A 49 -5.73 0.86 -23.27
N ILE A 50 -5.78 0.54 -21.98
CA ILE A 50 -4.62 0.06 -21.20
C ILE A 50 -4.60 -1.48 -21.18
N ASP A 51 -5.77 -2.11 -21.16
CA ASP A 51 -5.90 -3.56 -21.03
C ASP A 51 -5.92 -4.32 -22.38
N LEU A 52 -6.19 -3.65 -23.51
CA LEU A 52 -6.28 -4.22 -24.87
C LEU A 52 -5.34 -3.52 -25.84
#